data_AF-A0A9E2R1B8-F1
#
_entry.id   AF-A0A9E2R1B8-F1
#
_cell.length_a   1.000
_cell.length_b   1.000
_cell.length_c   1.000
_cell.angle_alpha   90.00
_cell.angle_beta   90.00
_cell.angle_gamma   90.00
#
_symmetry.space_group_name_H-M   'P 1'
#
loop_
_entity.id
_entity.type
_entity.pdbx_description
1 polymer ?
#
loop_
_entity_poly.entity_id
_entity_poly.type
_entity_poly.pdbx_seq_one_letter_code
_entity_poly.pdbx_strand_id
1 'polypeptide(L)'
;MKTQRPIHCGKRGGYALMIVLVFTCIALVMLAGAMTWTSTTATLTQRNNQYYNAAAAAEAATEKVISQMARDFQMQGQAAVDYNLANYRAAVPTTAESATWADFAFSDAQGNGAQTYVNKTFDWAYTPLQSQYVGLYGLAATYRIVSNARAASGLNTNLIAGVKQEIQVSSIPLFQFAIFYSMDMELNPGANMNITGRVHTNGHLYTQPNSATLTYQGDVTAVQEVEEDDKDPDDPTSRNPGSVVFQGAHDSGVSSLNLPIGTNNSPAAVHAVVELPPAGEDPNSPMGQQRYYNKADLVILVSNDVVVATSGSWDGFGIAVPWAQASSFLNTNVTFYNARENKTVQATQLDVGALAQWSTTNSVVRPLLGRDVSSVFVADERAPSSGTEPGVRLVNGQSLPALGLTVATPDPLYVQGNYNAPSAYLGTTNTTTTLPASLVSDAITILSPAWSDANSTKSLTSRTAANSTVNAAIISGIVPSGNGHYSGGVENFPRFLENWSGKTFTYNGSIVGMFSSQIATGPWGGSGVYNPPNRNWAFDQNFMNASKLPPGTPMIRAIIRACWALVAPNTTS
;
A
#
# COMPACT_ATOMS: atom_id res chain seq x y z
N MET A 1 -52.47 60.64 -101.21
CA MET A 1 -51.81 61.59 -100.28
C MET A 1 -50.65 60.86 -99.63
N LYS A 2 -49.44 61.41 -99.74
CA LYS A 2 -48.15 60.84 -99.27
C LYS A 2 -48.16 60.63 -97.75
N THR A 3 -47.45 59.60 -97.29
CA THR A 3 -46.40 59.74 -96.26
C THR A 3 -45.55 58.45 -96.18
N GLN A 4 -44.35 58.50 -96.76
CA GLN A 4 -43.26 57.57 -96.44
C GLN A 4 -42.70 57.94 -95.06
N ARG A 5 -42.46 56.95 -94.20
CA ARG A 5 -41.58 57.07 -93.02
C ARG A 5 -40.43 56.07 -93.14
N PRO A 6 -39.18 56.45 -92.78
CA PRO A 6 -37.99 55.68 -93.11
C PRO A 6 -37.72 54.58 -92.07
N ILE A 7 -37.40 53.38 -92.56
CA ILE A 7 -36.91 52.26 -91.76
C ILE A 7 -35.48 52.58 -91.32
N HIS A 8 -35.28 52.81 -90.01
CA HIS A 8 -33.95 52.87 -89.41
C HIS A 8 -33.57 51.47 -88.90
N CYS A 9 -32.75 50.76 -89.68
CA CYS A 9 -32.09 49.53 -89.24
C CYS A 9 -30.92 49.89 -88.32
N GLY A 10 -31.19 49.96 -87.02
CA GLY A 10 -30.14 50.10 -86.00
C GLY A 10 -29.30 48.83 -85.92
N LYS A 11 -28.00 48.94 -86.20
CA LYS A 11 -27.00 47.90 -85.88
C LYS A 11 -27.07 47.57 -84.38
N ARG A 12 -27.56 46.40 -84.01
CA ARG A 12 -27.48 45.88 -82.64
C ARG A 12 -26.03 45.49 -82.36
N GLY A 13 -25.34 46.24 -81.51
CA GLY A 13 -23.95 45.98 -81.11
C GLY A 13 -23.83 44.68 -80.31
N GLY A 14 -22.79 43.89 -80.60
CA GLY A 14 -22.50 42.60 -79.96
C GLY A 14 -21.99 42.72 -78.52
N TYR A 15 -22.86 43.05 -77.56
CA TYR A 15 -22.54 43.12 -76.13
C TYR A 15 -22.88 41.84 -75.34
N ALA A 16 -23.70 40.94 -75.89
CA ALA A 16 -24.11 39.71 -75.22
C ALA A 16 -22.93 38.75 -74.96
N LEU A 17 -22.01 38.61 -75.92
CA LEU A 17 -20.82 37.76 -75.78
C LEU A 17 -19.88 38.27 -74.67
N MET A 18 -19.67 39.58 -74.59
CA MET A 18 -18.84 40.22 -73.55
C MET A 18 -19.44 40.01 -72.16
N ILE A 19 -20.76 40.18 -72.00
CA ILE A 19 -21.44 39.97 -70.72
C ILE A 19 -21.38 38.50 -70.29
N VAL A 20 -21.59 37.56 -71.21
CA VAL A 20 -21.48 36.12 -70.93
C VAL A 20 -20.05 35.75 -70.53
N LEU A 21 -19.02 36.30 -71.19
CA LEU A 21 -17.62 36.07 -70.81
C LEU A 21 -17.29 36.63 -69.43
N VAL A 22 -17.79 37.81 -69.07
CA VAL A 22 -17.60 38.40 -67.74
C VAL A 22 -18.28 37.56 -66.66
N PHE A 23 -19.55 37.16 -66.85
CA PHE A 23 -20.23 36.30 -65.89
C PHE A 23 -19.61 34.91 -65.79
N THR A 24 -19.11 34.34 -66.90
CA THR A 24 -18.38 33.08 -66.89
C THR A 24 -17.06 33.22 -66.12
N CYS A 25 -16.34 34.33 -66.30
CA CYS A 25 -15.12 34.62 -65.55
C CYS A 25 -15.41 34.73 -64.03
N ILE A 26 -16.45 35.47 -63.65
CA ILE A 26 -16.88 35.58 -62.25
C ILE A 26 -17.28 34.21 -61.69
N ALA A 27 -18.04 33.41 -62.44
CA ALA A 27 -18.42 32.05 -62.05
C ALA A 27 -17.21 31.12 -61.87
N LEU A 28 -16.22 31.21 -62.76
CA LEU A 28 -14.97 30.46 -62.66
C LEU A 28 -14.12 30.89 -61.46
N VAL A 29 -14.07 32.19 -61.14
CA VAL A 29 -13.39 32.70 -59.94
C VAL A 29 -14.10 32.23 -58.67
N MET A 30 -15.43 32.27 -58.62
CA MET A 30 -16.20 31.74 -57.49
C MET A 30 -16.01 30.23 -57.34
N LEU A 31 -16.01 29.49 -58.45
CA LEU A 31 -15.75 28.04 -58.44
C LEU A 31 -14.33 27.74 -57.96
N ALA A 32 -13.32 28.46 -58.44
CA ALA A 32 -11.94 28.32 -57.99
C ALA A 32 -11.79 28.63 -56.49
N GLY A 33 -12.47 29.67 -56.00
CA GLY A 33 -12.53 30.00 -54.58
C GLY A 33 -13.16 28.89 -53.73
N ALA A 34 -14.31 28.36 -54.17
CA ALA A 34 -14.99 27.25 -53.49
C ALA A 34 -14.14 25.97 -53.51
N MET A 35 -13.54 25.60 -54.65
CA MET A 35 -12.66 24.45 -54.77
C MET A 35 -11.42 24.57 -53.87
N THR A 36 -10.80 25.76 -53.82
CA THR A 36 -9.64 26.03 -52.96
C THR A 36 -10.02 25.91 -51.49
N TRP A 37 -11.16 26.47 -51.09
CA TRP A 37 -11.67 26.37 -49.73
C TRP A 37 -11.98 24.92 -49.35
N THR A 38 -12.72 24.19 -50.18
CA THR A 38 -13.03 22.77 -49.95
C THR A 38 -11.76 21.91 -49.89
N SER A 39 -10.81 22.10 -50.80
CA SER A 39 -9.54 21.39 -50.79
C SER A 39 -8.69 21.70 -49.55
N THR A 40 -8.68 22.96 -49.11
CA THR A 40 -7.95 23.38 -47.90
C THR A 40 -8.58 22.77 -46.66
N THR A 41 -9.91 22.85 -46.52
CA THR A 41 -10.65 22.25 -45.40
C THR A 41 -10.45 20.74 -45.37
N ALA A 42 -10.57 20.05 -46.50
CA ALA A 42 -10.35 18.59 -46.57
C ALA A 42 -8.93 18.21 -46.13
N THR A 43 -7.91 18.97 -46.58
CA THR A 43 -6.51 18.75 -46.20
C THR A 43 -6.29 19.00 -44.71
N LEU A 44 -6.88 20.07 -44.16
CA LEU A 44 -6.79 20.38 -42.73
C LEU A 44 -7.47 19.30 -41.89
N THR A 45 -8.67 18.86 -42.24
CA THR A 45 -9.37 17.77 -41.56
C THR A 45 -8.59 16.47 -41.61
N GLN A 46 -8.05 16.10 -42.78
CA GLN A 46 -7.24 14.90 -42.92
C GLN A 46 -5.98 14.96 -42.05
N ARG A 47 -5.24 16.08 -42.06
CA ARG A 47 -4.06 16.27 -41.20
C ARG A 47 -4.43 16.25 -39.72
N ASN A 48 -5.54 16.84 -39.34
CA ASN A 48 -6.03 16.82 -37.97
C ASN A 48 -6.31 15.39 -37.49
N ASN A 49 -7.04 14.61 -38.28
CA ASN A 49 -7.32 13.21 -37.96
C ASN A 49 -6.03 12.37 -37.89
N GLN A 50 -5.11 12.58 -38.83
CA GLN A 50 -3.82 11.90 -38.85
C GLN A 50 -2.95 12.26 -37.63
N TYR A 51 -2.99 13.51 -37.18
CA TYR A 51 -2.29 13.95 -35.97
C TYR A 51 -2.83 13.23 -34.73
N TYR A 52 -4.16 13.19 -34.53
CA TYR A 52 -4.75 12.50 -33.38
C TYR A 52 -4.54 10.99 -33.42
N ASN A 53 -4.59 10.36 -34.60
CA ASN A 53 -4.26 8.95 -34.75
C ASN A 53 -2.78 8.67 -34.40
N ALA A 54 -1.87 9.53 -34.84
CA ALA A 54 -0.46 9.42 -34.50
C ALA A 54 -0.24 9.67 -32.99
N ALA A 55 -0.93 10.63 -32.38
CA ALA A 55 -0.84 10.88 -30.94
C ALA A 55 -1.31 9.66 -30.13
N ALA A 56 -2.43 9.06 -30.50
CA ALA A 56 -2.93 7.84 -29.86
C ALA A 56 -1.96 6.65 -30.05
N ALA A 57 -1.31 6.53 -31.21
CA ALA A 57 -0.28 5.52 -31.42
C ALA A 57 0.96 5.76 -30.54
N ALA A 58 1.42 7.01 -30.45
CA ALA A 58 2.53 7.39 -29.58
C ALA A 58 2.20 7.10 -28.10
N GLU A 59 0.98 7.40 -27.66
CA GLU A 59 0.49 7.05 -26.31
C GLU A 59 0.46 5.53 -26.08
N ALA A 60 0.00 4.74 -27.06
CA ALA A 60 0.04 3.29 -26.96
C ALA A 60 1.48 2.76 -26.76
N ALA A 61 2.47 3.40 -27.39
CA ALA A 61 3.88 3.05 -27.21
C ALA A 61 4.40 3.42 -25.81
N THR A 62 4.02 4.58 -25.27
CA THR A 62 4.42 4.95 -23.89
C THR A 62 3.71 4.08 -22.85
N GLU A 63 2.43 3.74 -23.05
CA GLU A 63 1.67 2.83 -22.17
C GLU A 63 2.24 1.41 -22.18
N LYS A 64 2.70 0.92 -23.32
CA LYS A 64 3.39 -0.38 -23.42
C LYS A 64 4.63 -0.41 -22.53
N VAL A 65 5.43 0.65 -22.55
CA VAL A 65 6.60 0.81 -21.68
C VAL A 65 6.18 0.83 -20.20
N ILE A 66 5.21 1.69 -19.83
CA ILE A 66 4.74 1.80 -18.44
C ILE A 66 4.24 0.45 -17.93
N SER A 67 3.49 -0.30 -18.75
CA SER A 67 2.98 -1.62 -18.39
C SER A 67 4.11 -2.63 -18.14
N GLN A 68 5.16 -2.63 -18.97
CA GLN A 68 6.33 -3.49 -18.76
C GLN A 68 7.08 -3.10 -17.48
N MET A 69 7.37 -1.81 -17.31
CA MET A 69 8.01 -1.29 -16.09
C MET A 69 7.20 -1.63 -14.83
N ALA A 70 5.87 -1.55 -14.92
CA ALA A 70 4.98 -1.94 -13.85
C ALA A 70 5.09 -3.39 -13.46
N ARG A 71 5.03 -4.30 -14.43
CA ARG A 71 5.18 -5.73 -14.16
C ARG A 71 6.54 -6.05 -13.55
N ASP A 72 7.61 -5.52 -14.12
CA ASP A 72 8.97 -5.80 -13.66
C ASP A 72 9.21 -5.23 -12.26
N PHE A 73 8.74 -4.01 -11.99
CA PHE A 73 8.84 -3.43 -10.66
C PHE A 73 8.04 -4.23 -9.62
N GLN A 74 6.79 -4.58 -9.93
CA GLN A 74 5.93 -5.32 -9.00
C GLN A 74 6.52 -6.70 -8.68
N MET A 75 7.09 -7.40 -9.66
CA MET A 75 7.64 -8.75 -9.48
C MET A 75 9.07 -8.77 -8.91
N GLN A 76 9.95 -7.91 -9.42
CA GLN A 76 11.40 -8.02 -9.20
C GLN A 76 12.02 -6.76 -8.55
N GLY A 77 11.24 -5.70 -8.39
CA GLY A 77 11.67 -4.49 -7.69
C GLY A 77 12.60 -3.58 -8.48
N GLN A 78 13.37 -2.78 -7.76
CA GLN A 78 14.11 -1.62 -8.29
C GLN A 78 15.22 -2.01 -9.27
N ALA A 79 16.01 -3.03 -8.91
CA ALA A 79 17.14 -3.49 -9.71
C ALA A 79 16.72 -3.98 -11.10
N ALA A 80 15.55 -4.63 -11.20
CA ALA A 80 15.02 -5.09 -12.48
C ALA A 80 14.62 -3.94 -13.39
N VAL A 81 14.00 -2.89 -12.84
CA VAL A 81 13.65 -1.68 -13.62
C VAL A 81 14.90 -1.04 -14.20
N ASP A 82 15.96 -0.93 -13.40
CA ASP A 82 17.23 -0.34 -13.85
C ASP A 82 17.95 -1.20 -14.89
N TYR A 83 17.94 -2.52 -14.71
CA TYR A 83 18.56 -3.46 -15.64
C TYR A 83 17.83 -3.51 -17.00
N ASN A 84 16.49 -3.41 -17.00
CA ASN A 84 15.66 -3.57 -18.20
C ASN A 84 15.45 -2.28 -19.01
N LEU A 85 16.11 -1.16 -18.69
CA LEU A 85 15.94 0.11 -19.40
C LEU A 85 16.13 0.00 -20.93
N ALA A 86 17.08 -0.82 -21.39
CA ALA A 86 17.29 -1.04 -22.82
C ALA A 86 16.09 -1.78 -23.48
N ASN A 87 15.50 -2.74 -22.77
CA ASN A 87 14.33 -3.49 -23.24
C ASN A 87 13.10 -2.57 -23.34
N TYR A 88 12.90 -1.69 -22.35
CA TYR A 88 11.83 -0.70 -22.38
C TYR A 88 11.98 0.28 -23.57
N ARG A 89 13.21 0.70 -23.89
CA ARG A 89 13.45 1.58 -25.05
C ARG A 89 13.11 0.90 -26.38
N ALA A 90 13.23 -0.42 -26.47
CA ALA A 90 12.86 -1.19 -27.65
C ALA A 90 11.36 -1.57 -27.68
N ALA A 91 10.59 -1.26 -26.64
CA ALA A 91 9.20 -1.70 -26.51
C ALA A 91 8.23 -0.75 -27.23
N VAL A 92 8.13 -0.90 -28.56
CA VAL A 92 7.10 -0.24 -29.39
C VAL A 92 6.01 -1.23 -29.79
N PRO A 93 4.76 -0.80 -30.06
CA PRO A 93 3.71 -1.67 -30.57
C PRO A 93 4.11 -2.34 -31.90
N THR A 94 3.78 -3.62 -32.05
CA THR A 94 4.23 -4.45 -33.18
C THR A 94 3.07 -5.15 -33.88
N THR A 95 3.26 -5.53 -35.13
CA THR A 95 2.23 -6.26 -35.91
C THR A 95 1.86 -7.63 -35.35
N ALA A 96 2.71 -8.20 -34.49
CA ALA A 96 2.40 -9.43 -33.75
C ALA A 96 1.30 -9.21 -32.69
N GLU A 97 1.15 -7.99 -32.19
CA GLU A 97 0.11 -7.62 -31.20
C GLU A 97 -1.18 -7.18 -31.90
N SER A 98 -1.06 -6.41 -32.98
CA SER A 98 -2.18 -6.05 -33.86
C SER A 98 -1.67 -5.64 -35.24
N ALA A 99 -2.34 -6.12 -36.29
CA ALA A 99 -2.01 -5.75 -37.67
C ALA A 99 -2.06 -4.22 -37.92
N THR A 100 -2.89 -3.48 -37.16
CA THR A 100 -3.00 -2.02 -37.25
C THR A 100 -1.71 -1.28 -36.93
N TRP A 101 -0.79 -1.89 -36.18
CA TRP A 101 0.50 -1.27 -35.88
C TRP A 101 1.43 -1.17 -37.09
N ALA A 102 1.12 -1.86 -38.20
CA ALA A 102 1.82 -1.67 -39.49
C ALA A 102 1.61 -0.26 -40.07
N ASP A 103 0.54 0.43 -39.69
CA ASP A 103 0.19 1.76 -40.20
C ASP A 103 1.03 2.88 -39.56
N PHE A 104 1.82 2.57 -38.53
CA PHE A 104 2.56 3.55 -37.75
C PHE A 104 4.06 3.26 -37.73
N ALA A 105 4.86 4.32 -37.75
CA ALA A 105 6.30 4.28 -37.51
C ALA A 105 6.61 5.04 -36.22
N PHE A 106 7.28 4.36 -35.28
CA PHE A 106 7.64 4.89 -33.97
C PHE A 106 9.09 5.40 -33.94
N SER A 107 9.36 6.42 -33.13
CA SER A 107 10.74 6.86 -32.82
C SER A 107 10.88 7.44 -31.42
N ASP A 108 12.11 7.42 -30.93
CA ASP A 108 12.49 7.86 -29.57
C ASP A 108 12.61 9.40 -29.43
N ALA A 109 12.14 10.17 -30.41
CA ALA A 109 12.35 11.61 -30.46
C ALA A 109 13.82 12.09 -30.52
N GLN A 110 14.79 11.19 -30.68
CA GLN A 110 16.22 11.49 -30.88
C GLN A 110 16.73 11.03 -32.26
N GLY A 111 15.85 10.46 -33.08
CA GLY A 111 16.14 10.06 -34.46
C GLY A 111 16.28 8.54 -34.64
N ASN A 112 16.13 7.75 -33.57
CA ASN A 112 16.16 6.29 -33.66
C ASN A 112 14.75 5.75 -33.91
N GLY A 113 14.61 4.96 -34.98
CA GLY A 113 13.33 4.34 -35.34
C GLY A 113 13.05 3.06 -34.54
N ALA A 114 11.76 2.70 -34.45
CA ALA A 114 11.27 1.53 -33.72
C ALA A 114 11.70 1.52 -32.23
N GLN A 115 11.79 2.71 -31.63
CA GLN A 115 12.17 2.90 -30.23
C GLN A 115 11.29 3.93 -29.55
N THR A 116 11.28 3.87 -28.22
CA THR A 116 10.71 4.84 -27.31
C THR A 116 11.83 5.37 -26.43
N TYR A 117 11.87 6.68 -26.19
CA TYR A 117 12.82 7.25 -25.24
C TYR A 117 12.37 6.91 -23.83
N VAL A 118 13.27 6.31 -23.06
CA VAL A 118 13.07 6.02 -21.64
C VAL A 118 14.32 6.43 -20.91
N ASN A 119 14.20 7.36 -19.97
CA ASN A 119 15.32 7.77 -19.15
C ASN A 119 14.91 8.05 -17.71
N LYS A 120 15.79 7.71 -16.77
CA LYS A 120 15.63 8.07 -15.37
C LYS A 120 15.97 9.55 -15.21
N THR A 121 15.00 10.35 -14.76
CA THR A 121 15.17 11.80 -14.55
C THR A 121 15.53 12.12 -13.11
N PHE A 122 15.11 11.28 -12.16
CA PHE A 122 15.51 11.35 -10.76
C PHE A 122 15.91 9.97 -10.27
N ASP A 123 17.10 9.89 -9.67
CA ASP A 123 17.64 8.65 -9.09
C ASP A 123 16.85 8.18 -7.87
N TRP A 124 17.03 6.89 -7.54
CA TRP A 124 16.41 6.27 -6.37
C TRP A 124 16.82 7.01 -5.09
N ALA A 125 15.85 7.65 -4.46
CA ALA A 125 16.03 8.34 -3.19
C ALA A 125 14.78 8.20 -2.33
N TYR A 126 14.97 8.26 -1.01
CA TYR A 126 13.83 8.39 -0.09
C TYR A 126 13.31 9.83 -0.17
N THR A 127 12.15 10.02 -0.76
CA THR A 127 11.64 11.34 -1.17
C THR A 127 10.12 11.43 -0.95
N PRO A 128 9.54 12.63 -0.79
CA PRO A 128 8.10 12.81 -0.84
C PRO A 128 7.51 12.26 -2.14
N LEU A 129 6.36 11.60 -2.02
CA LEU A 129 5.65 11.06 -3.17
C LEU A 129 4.72 12.09 -3.79
N GLN A 130 4.41 11.87 -5.07
CA GLN A 130 3.63 12.80 -5.89
C GLN A 130 2.18 12.34 -6.04
N SER A 131 1.35 13.22 -6.62
CA SER A 131 -0.05 12.95 -6.99
C SER A 131 -0.88 12.45 -5.79
N GLN A 132 -1.52 11.28 -5.90
CA GLN A 132 -2.43 10.72 -4.90
C GLN A 132 -1.74 10.29 -3.59
N TYR A 133 -0.40 10.28 -3.55
CA TYR A 133 0.37 9.88 -2.36
C TYR A 133 1.12 11.06 -1.74
N VAL A 134 0.75 12.30 -2.06
CA VAL A 134 1.31 13.51 -1.41
C VAL A 134 1.22 13.38 0.11
N GLY A 135 2.31 13.68 0.82
CA GLY A 135 2.39 13.54 2.27
C GLY A 135 2.89 12.16 2.74
N LEU A 136 2.99 11.17 1.86
CA LEU A 136 3.77 9.95 2.09
C LEU A 136 5.20 10.14 1.55
N TYR A 137 6.12 9.36 2.10
CA TYR A 137 7.48 9.22 1.60
C TYR A 137 7.71 7.79 1.10
N GLY A 138 8.66 7.63 0.19
CA GLY A 138 9.05 6.30 -0.27
C GLY A 138 10.40 6.34 -0.95
N LEU A 139 11.01 5.16 -1.09
CA LEU A 139 12.19 5.00 -1.94
C LEU A 139 11.71 4.97 -3.38
N ALA A 140 11.91 6.08 -4.09
CA ALA A 140 11.33 6.31 -5.41
C ALA A 140 12.35 6.82 -6.42
N ALA A 141 12.10 6.50 -7.69
CA ALA A 141 12.79 7.08 -8.85
C ALA A 141 11.75 7.54 -9.87
N THR A 142 12.10 8.57 -10.63
CA THR A 142 11.21 9.12 -11.68
C THR A 142 11.79 8.82 -13.05
N TYR A 143 10.93 8.35 -13.94
CA TYR A 143 11.28 8.01 -15.31
C TYR A 143 10.44 8.83 -16.27
N ARG A 144 11.10 9.33 -17.31
CA ARG A 144 10.48 9.99 -18.43
C ARG A 144 10.42 9.05 -19.62
N ILE A 145 9.24 8.97 -20.21
CA ILE A 145 8.92 8.12 -21.34
C ILE A 145 8.38 9.03 -22.43
N VAL A 146 9.03 9.02 -23.60
CA VAL A 146 8.62 9.83 -24.75
C VAL A 146 8.60 8.96 -26.00
N SER A 147 7.48 8.95 -26.70
CA SER A 147 7.39 8.28 -28.00
C SER A 147 6.83 9.25 -29.04
N ASN A 148 7.42 9.21 -30.23
CA ASN A 148 6.86 9.84 -31.41
C ASN A 148 6.26 8.79 -32.32
N ALA A 149 5.15 9.12 -32.96
CA ALA A 149 4.56 8.29 -34.01
C ALA A 149 4.16 9.13 -35.22
N ARG A 150 4.13 8.47 -36.37
CA ARG A 150 3.67 9.01 -37.65
C ARG A 150 3.08 7.88 -38.48
N ALA A 151 2.32 8.22 -39.53
CA ALA A 151 1.88 7.22 -40.49
C ALA A 151 3.10 6.60 -41.22
N ALA A 152 3.16 5.27 -41.28
CA ALA A 152 4.22 4.52 -41.96
C ALA A 152 4.13 4.63 -43.49
N SER A 153 2.92 4.85 -44.02
CA SER A 153 2.65 4.98 -45.45
C SER A 153 1.50 5.96 -45.73
N GLY A 154 1.24 6.25 -47.00
CA GLY A 154 0.15 7.15 -47.42
C GLY A 154 0.54 8.63 -47.53
N LEU A 155 -0.44 9.52 -47.42
CA LEU A 155 -0.24 10.96 -47.54
C LEU A 155 0.31 11.56 -46.23
N ASN A 156 1.16 12.59 -46.34
CA ASN A 156 1.71 13.35 -45.20
C ASN A 156 2.47 12.51 -44.14
N THR A 157 3.30 11.56 -44.54
CA THR A 157 4.16 10.73 -43.65
C THR A 157 5.18 11.52 -42.82
N ASN A 158 5.28 12.84 -43.02
CA ASN A 158 6.12 13.74 -42.24
C ASN A 158 5.38 14.36 -41.04
N LEU A 159 4.08 14.11 -40.87
CA LEU A 159 3.32 14.56 -39.71
C LEU A 159 3.61 13.64 -38.51
N ILE A 160 4.27 14.20 -37.50
CA ILE A 160 4.69 13.48 -36.29
C ILE A 160 3.92 14.04 -35.11
N ALA A 161 3.39 13.16 -34.27
CA ALA A 161 2.87 13.49 -32.95
C ALA A 161 3.78 12.86 -31.89
N GLY A 162 4.03 13.58 -30.81
CA GLY A 162 4.82 13.12 -29.67
C GLY A 162 4.00 13.11 -28.39
N VAL A 163 4.15 12.06 -27.60
CA VAL A 163 3.55 11.92 -26.26
C VAL A 163 4.66 11.76 -25.24
N LYS A 164 4.56 12.53 -24.15
CA LYS A 164 5.42 12.41 -22.97
C LYS A 164 4.60 11.97 -21.77
N GLN A 165 5.12 10.98 -21.06
CA GLN A 165 4.64 10.59 -19.75
C GLN A 165 5.81 10.57 -18.76
N GLU A 166 5.55 11.03 -17.54
CA GLU A 166 6.45 10.83 -16.41
C GLU A 166 5.78 9.95 -15.37
N ILE A 167 6.50 8.92 -14.93
CA ILE A 167 6.08 8.03 -13.87
C ILE A 167 7.09 8.07 -12.74
N GLN A 168 6.59 8.06 -11.51
CA GLN A 168 7.37 7.80 -10.31
C GLN A 168 7.09 6.37 -9.87
N VAL A 169 8.14 5.56 -9.81
CA VAL A 169 8.10 4.18 -9.33
C VAL A 169 8.56 4.22 -7.88
N SER A 170 7.76 3.70 -6.94
CA SER A 170 7.99 3.91 -5.51
C SER A 170 7.75 2.65 -4.67
N SER A 171 8.65 2.43 -3.72
CA SER A 171 8.43 1.54 -2.57
C SER A 171 8.02 2.38 -1.36
N ILE A 172 6.80 2.21 -0.87
CA ILE A 172 6.21 3.01 0.22
C ILE A 172 6.20 2.16 1.50
N PRO A 173 6.81 2.62 2.60
CA PRO A 173 6.66 2.00 3.92
C PRO A 173 5.20 1.94 4.36
N LEU A 174 4.72 0.73 4.69
CA LEU A 174 3.33 0.47 5.08
C LEU A 174 2.95 1.18 6.39
N PHE A 175 3.89 1.37 7.30
CA PHE A 175 3.62 1.99 8.60
C PHE A 175 3.43 3.50 8.57
N GLN A 176 3.42 4.13 7.40
CA GLN A 176 3.04 5.54 7.27
C GLN A 176 1.52 5.78 7.32
N PHE A 177 0.72 4.72 7.29
CA PHE A 177 -0.72 4.79 7.52
C PHE A 177 -1.02 4.61 9.01
N ALA A 178 -1.92 5.41 9.56
CA ALA A 178 -2.44 5.19 10.91
C ALA A 178 -3.21 3.87 11.00
N ILE A 179 -4.02 3.60 9.97
CA ILE A 179 -4.77 2.36 9.82
C ILE A 179 -4.70 1.92 8.36
N PHE A 180 -4.27 0.68 8.12
CA PHE A 180 -4.21 0.07 6.79
C PHE A 180 -4.85 -1.31 6.81
N TYR A 181 -5.80 -1.58 5.94
CA TYR A 181 -6.36 -2.93 5.77
C TYR A 181 -6.18 -3.42 4.33
N SER A 182 -5.82 -4.70 4.15
CA SER A 182 -5.84 -5.32 2.81
C SER A 182 -7.18 -6.00 2.47
N MET A 183 -8.14 -5.92 3.38
CA MET A 183 -9.50 -6.46 3.30
C MET A 183 -10.50 -5.38 3.74
N ASP A 184 -11.79 -5.68 3.78
CA ASP A 184 -12.78 -4.74 4.29
C ASP A 184 -12.44 -4.27 5.72
N MET A 185 -12.63 -2.98 5.96
CA MET A 185 -12.33 -2.32 7.24
C MET A 185 -13.64 -1.88 7.89
N GLU A 186 -13.84 -2.28 9.15
CA GLU A 186 -14.95 -1.79 9.97
C GLU A 186 -14.39 -0.92 11.11
N LEU A 187 -14.96 0.27 11.32
CA LEU A 187 -14.61 1.14 12.46
C LEU A 187 -15.87 1.79 13.03
N ASN A 188 -16.38 1.21 14.14
CA ASN A 188 -17.69 1.53 14.69
C ASN A 188 -17.63 1.89 16.18
N PRO A 189 -16.90 2.96 16.56
CA PRO A 189 -16.61 3.23 17.96
C PRO A 189 -17.88 3.61 18.75
N GLY A 190 -17.96 3.11 19.99
CA GLY A 190 -19.02 3.48 20.94
C GLY A 190 -18.71 4.70 21.82
N ALA A 191 -17.55 5.32 21.63
CA ALA A 191 -17.13 6.56 22.28
C ALA A 191 -16.42 7.44 21.25
N ASN A 192 -16.34 8.75 21.50
CA ASN A 192 -15.68 9.66 20.57
C ASN A 192 -14.23 9.21 20.29
N MET A 193 -13.86 9.18 19.02
CA MET A 193 -12.58 8.65 18.58
C MET A 193 -11.99 9.52 17.47
N ASN A 194 -10.70 9.85 17.63
CA ASN A 194 -9.95 10.66 16.67
C ASN A 194 -8.83 9.81 16.07
N ILE A 195 -8.77 9.75 14.74
CA ILE A 195 -7.70 9.10 14.00
C ILE A 195 -6.76 10.18 13.46
N THR A 196 -5.53 10.22 13.97
CA THR A 196 -4.58 11.33 13.76
C THR A 196 -3.59 11.11 12.59
N GLY A 197 -3.94 10.26 11.63
CA GLY A 197 -3.13 10.01 10.43
C GLY A 197 -3.95 9.41 9.28
N ARG A 198 -3.28 9.03 8.19
CA ARG A 198 -3.91 8.51 6.97
C ARG A 198 -4.55 7.14 7.20
N VAL A 199 -5.67 6.90 6.53
CA VAL A 199 -6.40 5.61 6.55
C VAL A 199 -6.53 5.08 5.13
N HIS A 200 -6.27 3.79 4.96
CA HIS A 200 -6.44 3.10 3.68
C HIS A 200 -7.01 1.70 3.85
N THR A 201 -7.90 1.30 2.94
CA THR A 201 -8.33 -0.09 2.80
C THR A 201 -8.30 -0.54 1.34
N ASN A 202 -7.86 -1.78 1.10
CA ASN A 202 -8.01 -2.44 -0.21
C ASN A 202 -9.43 -3.01 -0.43
N GLY A 203 -10.33 -2.89 0.55
CA GLY A 203 -11.74 -3.27 0.47
C GLY A 203 -12.69 -2.08 0.59
N HIS A 204 -13.86 -2.31 1.18
CA HIS A 204 -14.77 -1.28 1.68
C HIS A 204 -14.29 -0.75 3.04
N LEU A 205 -14.64 0.50 3.35
CA LEU A 205 -14.52 1.07 4.69
C LEU A 205 -15.93 1.30 5.24
N TYR A 206 -16.37 0.49 6.19
CA TYR A 206 -17.64 0.66 6.89
C TYR A 206 -17.48 1.45 8.19
N THR A 207 -18.25 2.53 8.32
CA THR A 207 -18.19 3.43 9.47
C THR A 207 -19.57 3.80 10.00
N GLN A 208 -19.94 3.24 11.15
CA GLN A 208 -21.19 3.49 11.84
C GLN A 208 -20.93 3.67 13.35
N PRO A 209 -20.41 4.84 13.78
CA PRO A 209 -20.19 5.12 15.19
C PRO A 209 -21.53 5.07 15.98
N ASN A 210 -21.50 4.50 17.19
CA ASN A 210 -22.71 4.30 17.99
C ASN A 210 -22.93 5.45 18.99
N SER A 211 -23.81 6.40 18.66
CA SER A 211 -24.03 7.62 19.48
C SER A 211 -22.73 8.37 19.85
N ALA A 212 -21.76 8.34 18.93
CA ALA A 212 -20.43 8.91 19.11
C ALA A 212 -19.98 9.65 17.85
N THR A 213 -18.90 10.42 17.98
CA THR A 213 -18.23 11.08 16.86
C THR A 213 -16.93 10.37 16.52
N LEU A 214 -16.79 9.96 15.26
CA LEU A 214 -15.55 9.46 14.67
C LEU A 214 -14.94 10.55 13.78
N THR A 215 -13.74 11.02 14.12
CA THR A 215 -13.05 12.07 13.36
C THR A 215 -11.79 11.53 12.70
N TYR A 216 -11.71 11.63 11.37
CA TYR A 216 -10.51 11.38 10.59
C TYR A 216 -9.77 12.71 10.33
N GLN A 217 -8.54 12.83 10.85
CA GLN A 217 -7.75 14.05 10.67
C GLN A 217 -6.91 14.04 9.38
N GLY A 218 -6.51 12.85 8.91
CA GLY A 218 -5.79 12.66 7.65
C GLY A 218 -6.70 12.20 6.51
N ASP A 219 -6.11 11.99 5.34
CA ASP A 219 -6.84 11.45 4.19
C ASP A 219 -7.29 10.01 4.43
N VAL A 220 -8.46 9.68 3.88
CA VAL A 220 -9.09 8.37 3.94
C VAL A 220 -9.28 7.84 2.53
N THR A 221 -8.90 6.60 2.26
CA THR A 221 -9.03 6.03 0.92
C THR A 221 -9.51 4.60 0.97
N ALA A 222 -10.39 4.22 0.05
CA ALA A 222 -10.87 2.86 -0.13
C ALA A 222 -10.78 2.46 -1.60
N VAL A 223 -10.35 1.22 -1.86
CA VAL A 223 -10.38 0.67 -3.22
C VAL A 223 -11.81 0.44 -3.68
N GLN A 224 -12.68 0.01 -2.76
CA GLN A 224 -14.12 -0.01 -2.99
C GLN A 224 -14.70 1.32 -2.50
N GLU A 225 -15.71 1.27 -1.63
CA GLU A 225 -16.44 2.44 -1.16
C GLU A 225 -16.11 2.78 0.29
N VAL A 226 -16.05 4.08 0.58
CA VAL A 226 -16.12 4.62 1.94
C VAL A 226 -17.60 4.74 2.30
N GLU A 227 -18.07 3.81 3.11
CA GLU A 227 -19.47 3.65 3.52
C GLU A 227 -19.71 4.42 4.82
N GLU A 228 -20.30 5.60 4.70
CA GLU A 228 -20.62 6.49 5.82
C GLU A 228 -21.98 6.16 6.44
N ASP A 229 -22.02 6.08 7.76
CA ASP A 229 -23.19 5.70 8.57
C ASP A 229 -23.78 4.32 8.23
N ASP A 230 -23.02 3.49 7.51
CA ASP A 230 -23.38 2.11 7.18
C ASP A 230 -22.42 1.11 7.84
N LYS A 231 -22.91 -0.11 8.01
CA LYS A 231 -22.18 -1.23 8.59
C LYS A 231 -21.93 -2.30 7.53
N ASP A 232 -20.97 -3.16 7.81
CA ASP A 232 -20.78 -4.36 7.03
C ASP A 232 -22.09 -5.17 6.96
N PRO A 233 -22.51 -5.67 5.78
CA PRO A 233 -23.72 -6.47 5.65
C PRO A 233 -23.77 -7.71 6.56
N ASP A 234 -22.60 -8.26 6.91
CA ASP A 234 -22.46 -9.43 7.78
C ASP A 234 -22.36 -9.07 9.27
N ASP A 235 -22.27 -7.78 9.62
CA ASP A 235 -22.35 -7.30 11.00
C ASP A 235 -23.81 -7.35 11.49
N PRO A 236 -24.16 -8.19 12.49
CA PRO A 236 -25.53 -8.30 13.00
C PRO A 236 -25.92 -7.15 13.94
N THR A 237 -24.97 -6.32 14.36
CA THR A 237 -25.17 -5.31 15.42
C THR A 237 -26.09 -4.20 14.94
N SER A 238 -26.97 -3.75 15.82
CA SER A 238 -27.76 -2.53 15.63
C SER A 238 -27.15 -1.42 16.48
N ARG A 239 -26.80 -0.30 15.85
CA ARG A 239 -26.23 0.87 16.51
C ARG A 239 -27.18 2.05 16.42
N ASN A 240 -27.10 2.94 17.40
CA ASN A 240 -27.76 4.24 17.29
C ASN A 240 -26.93 5.14 16.37
N PRO A 241 -27.56 6.08 15.65
CA PRO A 241 -26.84 7.02 14.79
C PRO A 241 -25.73 7.77 15.54
N GLY A 242 -24.60 7.93 14.87
CA GLY A 242 -23.46 8.73 15.31
C GLY A 242 -23.14 9.82 14.29
N SER A 243 -21.88 10.25 14.25
CA SER A 243 -21.39 11.18 13.24
C SER A 243 -19.96 10.84 12.82
N VAL A 244 -19.72 10.82 11.52
CA VAL A 244 -18.38 10.72 10.93
C VAL A 244 -17.95 12.11 10.44
N VAL A 245 -16.69 12.49 10.71
CA VAL A 245 -16.13 13.79 10.34
C VAL A 245 -14.79 13.58 9.64
N PHE A 246 -14.70 13.99 8.37
CA PHE A 246 -13.45 14.01 7.61
C PHE A 246 -12.85 15.43 7.60
N GLN A 247 -11.59 15.56 8.03
CA GLN A 247 -10.83 16.80 7.94
C GLN A 247 -9.83 16.81 6.76
N GLY A 248 -9.52 15.62 6.21
CA GLY A 248 -8.76 15.43 4.97
C GLY A 248 -9.66 15.01 3.80
N ALA A 249 -9.03 14.64 2.68
CA ALA A 249 -9.76 14.07 1.54
C ALA A 249 -10.27 12.66 1.88
N HIS A 250 -11.42 12.27 1.33
CA HIS A 250 -11.91 10.90 1.37
C HIS A 250 -12.27 10.45 -0.04
N ASP A 251 -11.63 9.38 -0.53
CA ASP A 251 -11.79 8.92 -1.91
C ASP A 251 -12.09 7.42 -1.96
N SER A 252 -13.17 7.07 -2.67
CA SER A 252 -13.52 5.71 -3.06
C SER A 252 -12.94 5.36 -4.45
N GLY A 253 -12.83 4.08 -4.78
CA GLY A 253 -12.39 3.64 -6.10
C GLY A 253 -10.91 3.88 -6.40
N VAL A 254 -10.06 4.02 -5.37
CA VAL A 254 -8.61 4.21 -5.58
C VAL A 254 -7.91 2.91 -5.98
N SER A 255 -6.66 2.99 -6.43
CA SER A 255 -5.86 1.79 -6.73
C SER A 255 -5.45 1.05 -5.46
N SER A 256 -5.49 -0.28 -5.50
CA SER A 256 -5.04 -1.14 -4.40
C SER A 256 -3.55 -0.98 -4.10
N LEU A 257 -3.21 -0.98 -2.82
CA LEU A 257 -1.85 -0.96 -2.31
C LEU A 257 -1.44 -2.36 -1.86
N ASN A 258 -0.55 -3.00 -2.62
CA ASN A 258 -0.25 -4.42 -2.47
C ASN A 258 1.19 -4.68 -2.01
N LEU A 259 1.37 -5.72 -1.20
CA LEU A 259 2.68 -6.27 -0.90
C LEU A 259 3.22 -7.05 -2.11
N PRO A 260 4.54 -6.97 -2.39
CA PRO A 260 5.16 -7.64 -3.52
C PRO A 260 5.43 -9.13 -3.22
N ILE A 261 4.37 -9.90 -2.97
CA ILE A 261 4.45 -11.34 -2.62
C ILE A 261 4.45 -12.28 -3.84
N GLY A 262 4.41 -11.73 -5.07
CA GLY A 262 4.49 -12.50 -6.32
C GLY A 262 3.24 -13.30 -6.70
N THR A 263 2.14 -13.08 -5.98
CA THR A 263 0.82 -13.70 -6.23
C THR A 263 -0.28 -12.69 -5.93
N ASN A 264 -1.54 -13.12 -5.95
CA ASN A 264 -2.66 -12.29 -5.49
C ASN A 264 -2.46 -11.83 -4.04
N ASN A 265 -2.97 -10.65 -3.68
CA ASN A 265 -2.91 -10.12 -2.32
C ASN A 265 -4.18 -10.47 -1.53
N SER A 266 -4.73 -11.69 -1.72
CA SER A 266 -5.83 -12.15 -0.88
C SER A 266 -5.37 -12.23 0.59
N PRO A 267 -6.27 -12.04 1.56
CA PRO A 267 -5.96 -12.21 2.99
C PRO A 267 -5.20 -13.51 3.30
N ALA A 268 -5.61 -14.63 2.70
CA ALA A 268 -4.95 -15.92 2.87
C ALA A 268 -3.52 -15.94 2.31
N ALA A 269 -3.29 -15.33 1.14
CA ALA A 269 -1.94 -15.26 0.56
C ALA A 269 -1.01 -14.35 1.35
N VAL A 270 -1.54 -13.26 1.91
CA VAL A 270 -0.76 -12.30 2.71
C VAL A 270 -0.42 -12.87 4.09
N HIS A 271 -1.27 -13.73 4.66
CA HIS A 271 -1.00 -14.43 5.93
C HIS A 271 0.35 -15.20 5.89
N ALA A 272 0.72 -15.76 4.75
CA ALA A 272 2.00 -16.45 4.58
C ALA A 272 3.23 -15.60 4.96
N VAL A 273 3.14 -14.26 4.96
CA VAL A 273 4.23 -13.37 5.38
C VAL A 273 4.64 -13.59 6.85
N VAL A 274 3.73 -14.04 7.71
CA VAL A 274 4.01 -14.30 9.14
C VAL A 274 4.32 -15.77 9.44
N GLU A 275 4.09 -16.67 8.49
CA GLU A 275 4.32 -18.11 8.64
C GLU A 275 5.77 -18.51 8.38
N LEU A 276 6.15 -19.70 8.89
CA LEU A 276 7.37 -20.38 8.48
C LEU A 276 7.33 -20.70 6.97
N PRO A 277 8.47 -20.64 6.26
CA PRO A 277 8.52 -21.01 4.86
C PRO A 277 8.18 -22.50 4.68
N PRO A 278 7.36 -22.87 3.67
CA PRO A 278 7.15 -24.26 3.32
C PRO A 278 8.47 -24.88 2.82
N ALA A 279 8.59 -26.20 2.98
CA ALA A 279 9.80 -26.92 2.60
C ALA A 279 10.16 -26.68 1.12
N GLY A 280 11.38 -26.20 0.88
CA GLY A 280 11.90 -25.93 -0.46
C GLY A 280 11.55 -24.56 -1.04
N GLU A 281 10.88 -23.67 -0.29
CA GLU A 281 10.69 -22.28 -0.73
C GLU A 281 12.05 -21.56 -0.85
N ASP A 282 12.30 -20.92 -1.99
CA ASP A 282 13.47 -20.06 -2.17
C ASP A 282 13.32 -18.77 -1.33
N PRO A 283 14.24 -18.48 -0.38
CA PRO A 283 14.21 -17.23 0.39
C PRO A 283 14.27 -15.96 -0.46
N ASN A 284 14.76 -16.06 -1.70
CA ASN A 284 14.84 -14.94 -2.65
C ASN A 284 13.61 -14.83 -3.56
N SER A 285 12.65 -15.76 -3.48
CA SER A 285 11.37 -15.62 -4.17
C SER A 285 10.61 -14.37 -3.67
N PRO A 286 9.65 -13.82 -4.43
CA PRO A 286 8.86 -12.67 -3.97
C PRO A 286 8.22 -12.87 -2.59
N MET A 287 7.68 -14.07 -2.31
CA MET A 287 7.14 -14.42 -0.99
C MET A 287 8.25 -14.57 0.06
N GLY A 288 9.31 -15.31 -0.26
CA GLY A 288 10.45 -15.54 0.66
C GLY A 288 11.07 -14.25 1.17
N GLN A 289 11.20 -13.24 0.29
CA GLN A 289 11.69 -11.91 0.67
C GLN A 289 10.74 -11.13 1.59
N GLN A 290 9.45 -11.47 1.62
CA GLN A 290 8.48 -10.82 2.52
C GLN A 290 8.40 -11.47 3.89
N ARG A 291 8.65 -12.77 4.01
CA ARG A 291 8.52 -13.52 5.27
C ARG A 291 9.36 -12.94 6.40
N TYR A 292 8.73 -12.71 7.56
CA TYR A 292 9.46 -12.23 8.74
C TYR A 292 10.50 -13.23 9.25
N TYR A 293 10.27 -14.53 9.08
CA TYR A 293 11.25 -15.58 9.34
C TYR A 293 12.59 -15.32 8.62
N ASN A 294 12.52 -14.93 7.34
CA ASN A 294 13.73 -14.65 6.54
C ASN A 294 14.34 -13.28 6.85
N LYS A 295 13.57 -12.33 7.39
CA LYS A 295 14.03 -10.97 7.72
C LYS A 295 14.66 -10.83 9.12
N ALA A 296 14.43 -11.80 10.01
CA ALA A 296 14.83 -11.68 11.41
C ALA A 296 16.33 -11.82 11.63
N ASP A 297 16.86 -11.15 12.65
CA ASP A 297 18.24 -11.32 13.11
C ASP A 297 18.38 -12.61 13.92
N LEU A 298 17.38 -12.89 14.76
CA LEU A 298 17.29 -14.04 15.66
C LEU A 298 16.00 -14.81 15.37
N VAL A 299 16.11 -16.13 15.23
CA VAL A 299 14.98 -17.05 15.04
C VAL A 299 14.90 -18.00 16.21
N ILE A 300 13.70 -18.16 16.77
CA ILE A 300 13.42 -18.99 17.93
C ILE A 300 12.27 -19.93 17.57
N LEU A 301 12.55 -21.23 17.55
CA LEU A 301 11.58 -22.28 17.31
C LEU A 301 11.41 -23.10 18.58
N VAL A 302 10.19 -23.23 19.06
CA VAL A 302 9.85 -23.97 20.26
C VAL A 302 9.03 -25.19 19.86
N SER A 303 9.51 -26.38 20.20
CA SER A 303 8.80 -27.64 20.02
C SER A 303 8.49 -28.28 21.37
N ASN A 304 7.84 -29.45 21.36
CA ASN A 304 7.57 -30.20 22.60
C ASN A 304 8.85 -30.67 23.30
N ASP A 305 9.92 -30.90 22.55
CA ASP A 305 11.14 -31.55 23.06
C ASP A 305 12.31 -30.57 23.20
N VAL A 306 12.41 -29.58 22.30
CA VAL A 306 13.58 -28.69 22.20
C VAL A 306 13.18 -27.26 21.86
N VAL A 307 13.95 -26.32 22.41
CA VAL A 307 13.97 -24.91 21.98
C VAL A 307 15.23 -24.70 21.15
N VAL A 308 15.06 -24.24 19.92
CA VAL A 308 16.14 -23.91 18.99
C VAL A 308 16.17 -22.41 18.80
N ALA A 309 17.29 -21.79 19.15
CA ALA A 309 17.54 -20.37 18.88
C ALA A 309 18.77 -20.25 17.96
N THR A 310 18.62 -19.56 16.83
CA THR A 310 19.69 -19.36 15.85
C THR A 310 19.73 -17.92 15.35
N SER A 311 20.83 -17.54 14.69
CA SER A 311 20.82 -16.44 13.75
C SER A 311 19.77 -16.64 12.64
N GLY A 312 19.45 -15.57 11.91
CA GLY A 312 18.48 -15.59 10.82
C GLY A 312 19.05 -16.01 9.46
N SER A 313 18.29 -15.75 8.40
CA SER A 313 18.64 -16.20 7.04
C SER A 313 19.91 -15.54 6.47
N TRP A 314 20.31 -14.39 7.03
CA TRP A 314 21.44 -13.57 6.57
C TRP A 314 22.81 -14.27 6.64
N ASP A 315 22.95 -15.28 7.50
CA ASP A 315 24.09 -16.20 7.52
C ASP A 315 23.67 -17.67 7.32
N GLY A 316 22.48 -17.90 6.77
CA GLY A 316 21.92 -19.23 6.58
C GLY A 316 21.64 -19.97 7.89
N PHE A 317 21.22 -19.27 8.95
CA PHE A 317 20.97 -19.82 10.28
C PHE A 317 22.22 -20.46 10.91
N GLY A 318 23.41 -19.97 10.54
CA GLY A 318 24.68 -20.62 10.80
C GLY A 318 25.13 -20.61 12.27
N ILE A 319 24.53 -19.76 13.11
CA ILE A 319 24.96 -19.54 14.49
C ILE A 319 23.87 -19.99 15.45
N ALA A 320 24.13 -21.08 16.18
CA ALA A 320 23.28 -21.49 17.29
C ALA A 320 23.52 -20.60 18.51
N VAL A 321 22.43 -20.09 19.10
CA VAL A 321 22.44 -19.44 20.42
C VAL A 321 22.22 -20.53 21.47
N PRO A 322 23.24 -20.84 22.31
CA PRO A 322 23.11 -21.91 23.30
C PRO A 322 21.96 -21.63 24.27
N TRP A 323 21.26 -22.69 24.70
CA TRP A 323 20.15 -22.56 25.66
C TRP A 323 20.56 -21.82 26.94
N ALA A 324 21.79 -22.02 27.43
CA ALA A 324 22.32 -21.29 28.61
C ALA A 324 22.33 -19.75 28.44
N GLN A 325 22.37 -19.26 27.20
CA GLN A 325 22.19 -17.84 26.89
C GLN A 325 20.71 -17.51 26.61
N ALA A 326 20.03 -18.32 25.79
CA ALA A 326 18.64 -18.07 25.41
C ALA A 326 17.69 -18.06 26.61
N SER A 327 17.91 -18.94 27.60
CA SER A 327 17.13 -19.01 28.84
C SER A 327 17.27 -17.79 29.74
N SER A 328 18.18 -16.85 29.44
CA SER A 328 18.26 -15.57 30.17
C SER A 328 17.16 -14.60 29.77
N PHE A 329 16.57 -14.76 28.59
CA PHE A 329 15.49 -13.93 28.06
C PHE A 329 14.27 -14.73 27.58
N LEU A 330 14.31 -16.06 27.62
CA LEU A 330 13.19 -16.95 27.27
C LEU A 330 12.69 -17.77 28.45
N ASN A 331 11.37 -17.92 28.54
CA ASN A 331 10.70 -18.88 29.42
C ASN A 331 9.55 -19.55 28.68
N THR A 332 9.61 -20.87 28.53
CA THR A 332 8.60 -21.68 27.81
C THR A 332 7.61 -22.38 28.74
N ASN A 333 7.78 -22.25 30.07
CA ASN A 333 6.91 -22.86 31.08
C ASN A 333 5.93 -21.83 31.67
N VAL A 334 5.32 -21.04 30.80
CA VAL A 334 4.36 -19.99 31.16
C VAL A 334 2.98 -20.40 30.66
N THR A 335 1.98 -20.30 31.52
CA THR A 335 0.58 -20.57 31.13
C THR A 335 -0.37 -19.57 31.77
N PHE A 336 -1.43 -19.24 31.04
CA PHE A 336 -2.54 -18.42 31.53
C PHE A 336 -3.79 -18.66 30.68
N TYR A 337 -4.95 -18.36 31.24
CA TYR A 337 -6.23 -18.58 30.58
C TYR A 337 -6.63 -17.39 29.69
N ASN A 338 -6.97 -17.70 28.43
CA ASN A 338 -7.54 -16.76 27.49
C ASN A 338 -9.07 -16.93 27.47
N ALA A 339 -9.76 -16.01 28.14
CA ALA A 339 -11.21 -16.04 28.24
C ALA A 339 -11.95 -15.83 26.90
N ARG A 340 -11.29 -15.21 25.90
CA ARG A 340 -11.88 -15.02 24.56
C ARG A 340 -11.91 -16.32 23.77
N GLU A 341 -10.83 -17.10 23.87
CA GLU A 341 -10.65 -18.37 23.13
C GLU A 341 -11.17 -19.58 23.93
N ASN A 342 -11.48 -19.39 25.22
CA ASN A 342 -11.86 -20.46 26.14
C ASN A 342 -10.79 -21.57 26.22
N LYS A 343 -9.51 -21.16 26.21
CA LYS A 343 -8.33 -22.03 26.17
C LYS A 343 -7.25 -21.54 27.13
N THR A 344 -6.37 -22.45 27.53
CA THR A 344 -5.14 -22.11 28.26
C THR A 344 -4.00 -21.90 27.27
N VAL A 345 -3.43 -20.70 27.27
CA VAL A 345 -2.24 -20.38 26.46
C VAL A 345 -1.04 -21.11 27.05
N GLN A 346 -0.33 -21.86 26.22
CA GLN A 346 1.01 -22.36 26.50
C GLN A 346 2.00 -21.39 25.89
N ALA A 347 2.48 -20.44 26.71
CA ALA A 347 3.20 -19.29 26.21
C ALA A 347 4.71 -19.56 26.11
N THR A 348 5.30 -19.12 25.00
CA THR A 348 6.72 -18.81 24.91
C THR A 348 6.91 -17.34 25.29
N GLN A 349 7.39 -17.10 26.50
CA GLN A 349 7.60 -15.75 27.02
C GLN A 349 9.00 -15.24 26.66
N LEU A 350 9.05 -14.08 26.02
CA LEU A 350 10.24 -13.30 25.72
C LEU A 350 10.31 -12.08 26.66
N ASP A 351 11.34 -12.04 27.50
CA ASP A 351 11.69 -10.85 28.28
C ASP A 351 12.50 -9.89 27.40
N VAL A 352 11.84 -8.82 26.97
CA VAL A 352 12.41 -7.84 26.03
C VAL A 352 13.53 -7.03 26.66
N GLY A 353 13.43 -6.73 27.96
CA GLY A 353 14.47 -6.04 28.71
C GLY A 353 15.73 -6.89 28.84
N ALA A 354 15.57 -8.17 29.19
CA ALA A 354 16.68 -9.12 29.26
C ALA A 354 17.29 -9.39 27.88
N LEU A 355 16.47 -9.50 26.82
CA LEU A 355 16.95 -9.59 25.44
C LEU A 355 17.80 -8.37 25.09
N ALA A 356 17.37 -7.16 25.43
CA ALA A 356 18.15 -5.94 25.16
C ALA A 356 19.52 -5.98 25.85
N GLN A 357 19.58 -6.40 27.12
CA GLN A 357 20.85 -6.54 27.86
C GLN A 357 21.78 -7.59 27.23
N TRP A 358 21.24 -8.79 26.94
CA TRP A 358 21.99 -9.85 26.26
C TRP A 358 22.47 -9.39 24.88
N SER A 359 21.61 -8.71 24.11
CA SER A 359 21.90 -8.21 22.77
C SER A 359 23.14 -7.31 22.74
N THR A 360 23.33 -6.45 23.76
CA THR A 360 24.52 -5.56 23.85
C THR A 360 25.83 -6.27 24.18
N THR A 361 25.78 -7.48 24.75
CA THR A 361 26.94 -8.17 25.33
C THR A 361 27.23 -9.54 24.71
N ASN A 362 26.30 -10.11 23.94
CA ASN A 362 26.45 -11.45 23.41
C ASN A 362 27.66 -11.56 22.47
N SER A 363 28.35 -12.70 22.56
CA SER A 363 29.57 -12.98 21.80
C SER A 363 29.34 -13.89 20.60
N VAL A 364 28.09 -14.29 20.34
CA VAL A 364 27.73 -15.27 19.30
C VAL A 364 27.16 -14.59 18.06
N VAL A 365 26.10 -13.80 18.19
CA VAL A 365 25.38 -13.20 17.05
C VAL A 365 25.88 -11.79 16.76
N ARG A 366 26.08 -10.98 17.79
CA ARG A 366 26.47 -9.56 17.67
C ARG A 366 27.76 -9.32 16.89
N PRO A 367 28.86 -10.10 17.04
CA PRO A 367 30.08 -9.86 16.28
C PRO A 367 29.90 -9.98 14.77
N LEU A 368 28.96 -10.83 14.33
CA LEU A 368 28.66 -11.04 12.91
C LEU A 368 27.66 -10.00 12.39
N LEU A 369 26.66 -9.62 13.20
CA LEU A 369 25.75 -8.53 12.85
C LEU A 369 26.44 -7.16 12.81
N GLY A 370 27.50 -6.96 13.60
CA GLY A 370 28.14 -5.65 13.78
C GLY A 370 27.30 -4.64 14.55
N ARG A 371 26.14 -5.07 15.07
CA ARG A 371 25.16 -4.28 15.81
C ARG A 371 24.37 -5.16 16.77
N ASP A 372 23.59 -4.53 17.63
CA ASP A 372 22.63 -5.20 18.50
C ASP A 372 21.47 -5.79 17.67
N VAL A 373 20.92 -6.92 18.13
CA VAL A 373 19.71 -7.55 17.59
C VAL A 373 18.55 -6.56 17.62
N SER A 374 17.86 -6.42 16.50
CA SER A 374 16.73 -5.50 16.33
C SER A 374 15.50 -6.18 15.70
N SER A 375 15.58 -7.48 15.38
CA SER A 375 14.45 -8.26 14.88
C SER A 375 14.49 -9.70 15.37
N VAL A 376 13.35 -10.19 15.86
CA VAL A 376 13.21 -11.56 16.39
C VAL A 376 11.98 -12.21 15.77
N PHE A 377 12.15 -13.43 15.25
CA PHE A 377 11.05 -14.29 14.85
C PHE A 377 10.90 -15.41 15.88
N VAL A 378 9.68 -15.61 16.40
CA VAL A 378 9.38 -16.67 17.36
C VAL A 378 8.21 -17.50 16.84
N ALA A 379 8.38 -18.81 16.74
CA ALA A 379 7.27 -19.73 16.46
C ALA A 379 7.21 -20.83 17.52
N ASP A 380 6.01 -21.03 18.06
CA ASP A 380 5.68 -22.05 19.02
C ASP A 380 4.98 -23.22 18.32
N GLU A 381 5.78 -24.17 17.86
CA GLU A 381 5.34 -25.36 17.13
C GLU A 381 4.91 -26.51 18.07
N ARG A 382 4.73 -26.23 19.37
CA ARG A 382 4.17 -27.22 20.31
C ARG A 382 2.75 -27.57 19.89
N ALA A 383 2.49 -28.86 19.75
CA ALA A 383 1.15 -29.34 19.37
C ALA A 383 0.14 -29.05 20.51
N PRO A 384 -0.83 -28.14 20.30
CA PRO A 384 -1.81 -27.83 21.33
C PRO A 384 -2.79 -28.99 21.51
N SER A 385 -3.25 -29.18 22.75
CA SER A 385 -4.41 -30.01 23.05
C SER A 385 -5.71 -29.25 22.79
N SER A 386 -6.87 -29.91 22.82
CA SER A 386 -8.16 -29.25 22.58
C SER A 386 -8.47 -28.08 23.54
N GLY A 387 -7.87 -28.08 24.73
CA GLY A 387 -8.03 -27.03 25.74
C GLY A 387 -6.86 -26.06 25.84
N THR A 388 -5.86 -26.17 24.96
CA THR A 388 -4.70 -25.28 24.94
C THR A 388 -4.53 -24.61 23.58
N GLU A 389 -3.77 -23.52 23.57
CA GLU A 389 -3.34 -22.82 22.36
C GLU A 389 -1.90 -22.34 22.50
N PRO A 390 -1.14 -22.23 21.40
CA PRO A 390 0.18 -21.60 21.43
C PRO A 390 0.03 -20.09 21.68
N GLY A 391 1.13 -19.47 22.08
CA GLY A 391 1.20 -18.01 22.14
C GLY A 391 2.59 -17.51 22.47
N VAL A 392 2.93 -16.32 22.00
CA VAL A 392 4.16 -15.64 22.37
C VAL A 392 3.81 -14.49 23.30
N ARG A 393 4.51 -14.38 24.45
CA ARG A 393 4.28 -13.27 25.39
C ARG A 393 5.51 -12.39 25.53
N LEU A 394 5.35 -11.10 25.32
CA LEU A 394 6.37 -10.09 25.59
C LEU A 394 6.17 -9.51 26.99
N VAL A 395 7.22 -9.52 27.79
CA VAL A 395 7.26 -8.87 29.11
C VAL A 395 8.43 -7.89 29.17
N ASN A 396 8.36 -6.94 30.10
CA ASN A 396 9.44 -5.98 30.38
C ASN A 396 9.88 -5.16 29.15
N GLY A 397 8.96 -4.90 28.21
CA GLY A 397 9.22 -4.21 26.95
C GLY A 397 9.15 -2.70 26.97
N GLN A 398 9.10 -2.06 28.15
CA GLN A 398 8.99 -0.60 28.23
C GLN A 398 10.18 0.10 27.57
N SER A 399 11.37 -0.49 27.68
CA SER A 399 12.59 -0.07 26.99
C SER A 399 13.00 -1.16 26.00
N LEU A 400 13.33 -0.76 24.77
CA LEU A 400 13.76 -1.66 23.70
C LEU A 400 15.29 -1.61 23.51
N PRO A 401 15.89 -2.57 22.76
CA PRO A 401 17.23 -2.41 22.19
C PRO A 401 17.40 -1.08 21.47
N ALA A 402 18.63 -0.52 21.43
CA ALA A 402 18.88 0.85 20.98
C ALA A 402 18.46 1.15 19.52
N LEU A 403 18.40 0.12 18.67
CA LEU A 403 17.97 0.23 17.27
C LEU A 403 16.47 -0.02 17.08
N GLY A 404 15.73 -0.17 18.18
CA GLY A 404 14.35 -0.62 18.16
C GLY A 404 14.23 -2.15 18.09
N LEU A 405 13.00 -2.64 17.96
CA LEU A 405 12.72 -4.07 17.95
C LEU A 405 11.46 -4.40 17.15
N THR A 406 11.63 -5.27 16.15
CA THR A 406 10.52 -5.98 15.53
C THR A 406 10.41 -7.38 16.11
N VAL A 407 9.25 -7.73 16.66
CA VAL A 407 8.94 -9.13 17.02
C VAL A 407 7.86 -9.64 16.08
N ALA A 408 8.15 -10.76 15.42
CA ALA A 408 7.22 -11.43 14.53
C ALA A 408 6.97 -12.87 14.98
N THR A 409 5.74 -13.33 14.82
CA THR A 409 5.34 -14.69 15.17
C THR A 409 4.14 -15.12 14.32
N PRO A 410 4.01 -16.40 13.93
CA PRO A 410 2.77 -16.93 13.39
C PRO A 410 1.72 -17.17 14.48
N ASP A 411 2.07 -17.03 15.76
CA ASP A 411 1.20 -17.32 16.90
C ASP A 411 0.48 -16.06 17.43
N PRO A 412 -0.55 -16.22 18.28
CA PRO A 412 -1.12 -15.12 19.02
C PRO A 412 -0.07 -14.47 19.94
N LEU A 413 0.06 -13.15 19.84
CA LEU A 413 1.03 -12.35 20.57
C LEU A 413 0.37 -11.62 21.74
N TYR A 414 0.99 -11.72 22.91
CA TYR A 414 0.54 -11.07 24.13
C TYR A 414 1.59 -10.05 24.56
N VAL A 415 1.21 -8.79 24.74
CA VAL A 415 2.12 -7.75 25.25
C VAL A 415 1.70 -7.41 26.67
N GLN A 416 2.55 -7.74 27.65
CA GLN A 416 2.30 -7.46 29.05
C GLN A 416 3.08 -6.23 29.53
N GLY A 417 2.35 -5.25 30.04
CA GLY A 417 2.88 -4.00 30.57
C GLY A 417 2.98 -2.90 29.52
N ASN A 418 3.78 -1.89 29.83
CA ASN A 418 4.11 -0.84 28.86
C ASN A 418 5.11 -1.37 27.83
N TYR A 419 5.00 -0.91 26.59
CA TYR A 419 5.89 -1.31 25.51
C TYR A 419 6.41 -0.10 24.73
N ASN A 420 7.74 0.01 24.60
CA ASN A 420 8.43 1.11 23.91
C ASN A 420 7.96 2.51 24.37
N ALA A 421 7.77 2.66 25.68
CA ALA A 421 7.14 3.84 26.26
C ALA A 421 8.05 4.42 27.35
N PRO A 422 8.99 5.31 26.97
CA PRO A 422 9.89 5.96 27.92
C PRO A 422 9.11 6.62 29.06
N SER A 423 9.61 6.51 30.30
CA SER A 423 8.87 6.92 31.51
C SER A 423 8.35 8.36 31.48
N ALA A 424 9.04 9.27 30.78
CA ALA A 424 8.64 10.67 30.63
C ALA A 424 7.35 10.89 29.83
N TYR A 425 6.92 9.90 29.01
CA TYR A 425 5.81 10.04 28.07
C TYR A 425 4.72 8.99 28.25
N LEU A 426 4.74 8.23 29.36
CA LEU A 426 3.67 7.28 29.69
C LEU A 426 2.30 7.97 29.72
N GLY A 427 1.33 7.36 29.06
CA GLY A 427 -0.04 7.85 28.95
C GLY A 427 -0.25 8.95 27.92
N THR A 428 0.82 9.42 27.24
CA THR A 428 0.75 10.54 26.29
C THR A 428 0.86 10.07 24.83
N THR A 429 0.50 10.97 23.90
CA THR A 429 0.69 10.76 22.45
C THR A 429 2.03 11.27 21.93
N ASN A 430 2.96 11.62 22.83
CA ASN A 430 4.28 12.09 22.44
C ASN A 430 5.22 10.91 22.17
N THR A 431 5.54 10.69 20.90
CA THR A 431 6.41 9.60 20.45
C THR A 431 7.85 10.01 20.19
N THR A 432 8.27 11.25 20.51
CA THR A 432 9.57 11.82 20.08
C THR A 432 10.78 10.93 20.39
N THR A 433 10.77 10.26 21.54
CA THR A 433 11.85 9.38 22.02
C THR A 433 11.53 7.88 21.93
N THR A 434 10.42 7.51 21.30
CA THR A 434 10.10 6.11 21.03
C THR A 434 11.06 5.56 19.97
N LEU A 435 11.39 4.28 20.11
CA LEU A 435 12.30 3.60 19.20
C LEU A 435 11.51 2.91 18.07
N PRO A 436 12.13 2.58 16.93
CA PRO A 436 11.45 1.92 15.83
C PRO A 436 10.97 0.52 16.24
N ALA A 437 9.66 0.32 16.41
CA ALA A 437 9.13 -0.94 16.92
C ALA A 437 7.97 -1.47 16.10
N SER A 438 7.98 -2.79 15.87
CA SER A 438 6.87 -3.48 15.21
C SER A 438 6.52 -4.80 15.90
N LEU A 439 5.24 -5.11 15.95
CA LEU A 439 4.67 -6.32 16.52
C LEU A 439 3.84 -6.99 15.43
N VAL A 440 4.24 -8.20 15.03
CA VAL A 440 3.66 -8.92 13.91
C VAL A 440 3.20 -10.30 14.39
N SER A 441 1.92 -10.63 14.21
CA SER A 441 1.31 -11.80 14.86
C SER A 441 0.06 -12.30 14.15
N ASP A 442 -0.39 -13.51 14.49
CA ASP A 442 -1.72 -14.00 14.11
C ASP A 442 -2.84 -13.12 14.71
N ALA A 443 -2.70 -12.80 15.98
CA ALA A 443 -3.61 -11.94 16.73
C ALA A 443 -2.84 -11.26 17.87
N ILE A 444 -3.20 -10.03 18.25
CA ILE A 444 -2.53 -9.32 19.34
C ILE A 444 -3.46 -9.06 20.52
N THR A 445 -2.98 -9.35 21.74
CA THR A 445 -3.66 -9.09 23.00
C THR A 445 -2.79 -8.24 23.92
N ILE A 446 -3.37 -7.19 24.50
CA ILE A 446 -2.69 -6.33 25.47
C ILE A 446 -3.10 -6.73 26.88
N LEU A 447 -2.09 -6.98 27.71
CA LEU A 447 -2.19 -7.27 29.14
C LEU A 447 -1.55 -6.10 29.89
N SER A 448 -2.28 -5.50 30.82
CA SER A 448 -1.81 -4.34 31.57
C SER A 448 -0.64 -4.68 32.51
N PRO A 449 0.08 -3.68 33.05
CA PRO A 449 1.05 -3.91 34.12
C PRO A 449 0.49 -4.59 35.37
N ALA A 450 -0.84 -4.57 35.57
CA ALA A 450 -1.51 -5.24 36.70
C ALA A 450 -1.93 -6.69 36.39
N TRP A 451 -1.70 -7.18 35.16
CA TRP A 451 -2.05 -8.54 34.79
C TRP A 451 -1.36 -9.57 35.70
N SER A 452 -2.15 -10.58 36.12
CA SER A 452 -1.66 -11.70 36.89
C SER A 452 -2.22 -13.00 36.34
N ASP A 453 -1.34 -13.91 35.93
CA ASP A 453 -1.70 -15.23 35.41
C ASP A 453 -2.58 -16.02 36.40
N ALA A 454 -2.34 -15.86 37.71
CA ALA A 454 -3.13 -16.49 38.77
C ALA A 454 -4.60 -16.03 38.82
N ASN A 455 -4.93 -14.91 38.20
CA ASN A 455 -6.29 -14.39 38.10
C ASN A 455 -6.92 -14.68 36.73
N SER A 456 -6.19 -15.24 35.77
CA SER A 456 -6.66 -15.42 34.38
C SER A 456 -7.93 -16.26 34.26
N THR A 457 -8.14 -17.25 35.14
CA THR A 457 -9.34 -18.09 35.20
C THR A 457 -10.47 -17.52 36.07
N LYS A 458 -10.22 -16.41 36.78
CA LYS A 458 -11.19 -15.81 37.68
C LYS A 458 -12.15 -14.87 36.93
N SER A 459 -13.20 -14.45 37.64
CA SER A 459 -14.13 -13.44 37.15
C SER A 459 -13.41 -12.17 36.69
N LEU A 460 -14.04 -11.44 35.77
CA LEU A 460 -13.54 -10.15 35.27
C LEU A 460 -13.23 -9.14 36.42
N THR A 461 -13.97 -9.19 37.52
CA THR A 461 -13.72 -8.35 38.72
C THR A 461 -12.40 -8.62 39.43
N SER A 462 -11.79 -9.78 39.21
CA SER A 462 -10.47 -10.14 39.77
C SER A 462 -9.31 -9.81 38.83
N ARG A 463 -9.60 -9.37 37.60
CA ARG A 463 -8.62 -9.06 36.55
C ARG A 463 -8.61 -7.54 36.27
N THR A 464 -8.42 -6.73 37.31
CA THR A 464 -8.45 -5.27 37.20
C THR A 464 -7.20 -4.74 36.50
N ALA A 465 -7.39 -4.02 35.39
CA ALA A 465 -6.29 -3.46 34.61
C ALA A 465 -5.63 -2.24 35.27
N ALA A 466 -4.44 -1.91 34.79
CA ALA A 466 -3.75 -0.64 35.01
C ALA A 466 -3.63 0.18 33.70
N ASN A 467 -3.44 1.50 33.83
CA ASN A 467 -3.14 2.34 32.68
C ASN A 467 -1.89 1.83 31.96
N SER A 468 -1.95 1.76 30.63
CA SER A 468 -0.92 1.12 29.82
C SER A 468 -0.61 1.97 28.60
N THR A 469 0.66 1.98 28.16
CA THR A 469 1.12 2.66 26.94
C THR A 469 1.89 1.70 26.06
N VAL A 470 1.48 1.57 24.80
CA VAL A 470 2.14 0.73 23.79
C VAL A 470 2.45 1.60 22.57
N ASN A 471 3.73 1.68 22.20
CA ASN A 471 4.18 2.40 21.02
C ASN A 471 4.82 1.44 20.01
N ALA A 472 4.09 1.02 18.99
CA ALA A 472 4.60 0.11 17.97
C ALA A 472 3.70 0.12 16.75
N ALA A 473 4.25 -0.19 15.57
CA ALA A 473 3.44 -0.61 14.44
C ALA A 473 2.96 -2.05 14.65
N ILE A 474 1.68 -2.32 14.44
CA ILE A 474 1.09 -3.63 14.66
C ILE A 474 0.58 -4.18 13.34
N ILE A 475 1.05 -5.36 12.96
CA ILE A 475 0.45 -6.19 11.91
C ILE A 475 -0.19 -7.39 12.59
N SER A 476 -1.49 -7.56 12.41
CA SER A 476 -2.20 -8.66 13.05
C SER A 476 -3.44 -9.07 12.28
N GLY A 477 -3.90 -10.29 12.54
CA GLY A 477 -5.14 -10.80 12.00
C GLY A 477 -6.35 -10.41 12.83
N ILE A 478 -7.50 -10.36 12.16
CA ILE A 478 -8.81 -10.13 12.78
C ILE A 478 -9.70 -11.36 12.67
N VAL A 479 -10.81 -11.37 13.39
CA VAL A 479 -11.93 -12.28 13.11
C VAL A 479 -12.98 -11.43 12.38
N PRO A 480 -13.23 -11.63 11.07
CA PRO A 480 -14.17 -10.81 10.30
C PRO A 480 -15.62 -10.94 10.80
N SER A 481 -16.46 -9.96 10.49
CA SER A 481 -17.92 -10.07 10.71
C SER A 481 -18.49 -11.23 9.89
N GLY A 482 -19.52 -11.88 10.42
CA GLY A 482 -20.13 -13.05 9.81
C GLY A 482 -20.64 -14.04 10.85
N ASN A 483 -21.39 -15.06 10.42
CA ASN A 483 -21.93 -16.09 11.32
C ASN A 483 -22.61 -15.53 12.60
N GLY A 484 -23.29 -14.39 12.47
CA GLY A 484 -24.02 -13.77 13.58
C GLY A 484 -23.14 -13.06 14.63
N HIS A 485 -21.91 -12.67 14.30
CA HIS A 485 -21.09 -11.80 15.16
C HIS A 485 -20.44 -10.64 14.38
N TYR A 486 -20.19 -9.55 15.10
CA TYR A 486 -19.38 -8.41 14.66
C TYR A 486 -17.89 -8.71 14.87
N SER A 487 -17.03 -8.27 13.95
CA SER A 487 -15.57 -8.40 14.06
C SER A 487 -14.98 -7.75 15.31
N GLY A 488 -15.66 -6.72 15.81
CA GLY A 488 -15.15 -5.81 16.83
C GLY A 488 -14.53 -4.54 16.25
N GLY A 489 -14.32 -4.49 14.93
CA GLY A 489 -13.75 -3.34 14.22
C GLY A 489 -12.36 -2.92 14.67
N VAL A 490 -11.85 -1.86 14.05
CA VAL A 490 -10.53 -1.30 14.35
C VAL A 490 -10.44 -0.83 15.80
N GLU A 491 -11.53 -0.33 16.38
CA GLU A 491 -11.57 0.10 17.79
C GLU A 491 -11.33 -1.03 18.79
N ASN A 492 -11.45 -2.30 18.39
CA ASN A 492 -11.11 -3.47 19.20
C ASN A 492 -10.01 -4.33 18.56
N PHE A 493 -9.21 -3.77 17.65
CA PHE A 493 -8.13 -4.49 16.98
C PHE A 493 -7.11 -5.06 17.97
N PRO A 494 -6.51 -4.29 18.91
CA PRO A 494 -5.89 -4.89 20.07
C PRO A 494 -6.95 -5.54 20.96
N ARG A 495 -6.76 -6.82 21.26
CA ARG A 495 -7.64 -7.58 22.16
C ARG A 495 -7.27 -7.32 23.61
N PHE A 496 -8.21 -7.59 24.53
CA PHE A 496 -8.01 -7.41 25.96
C PHE A 496 -8.61 -8.57 26.76
N LEU A 497 -8.08 -8.80 27.96
CA LEU A 497 -8.55 -9.85 28.90
C LEU A 497 -8.76 -9.31 30.32
N GLU A 498 -8.97 -8.01 30.50
CA GLU A 498 -9.02 -7.39 31.83
C GLU A 498 -10.19 -6.43 31.97
N ASN A 499 -10.49 -6.06 33.21
CA ASN A 499 -11.41 -5.00 33.53
C ASN A 499 -10.72 -3.64 33.38
N TRP A 500 -11.02 -2.92 32.30
CA TRP A 500 -10.45 -1.60 32.01
C TRP A 500 -11.33 -0.44 32.47
N SER A 501 -12.30 -0.67 33.35
CA SER A 501 -13.24 0.37 33.76
C SER A 501 -12.49 1.50 34.47
N GLY A 502 -12.62 2.73 33.94
CA GLY A 502 -11.89 3.90 34.43
C GLY A 502 -10.38 3.85 34.19
N LYS A 503 -9.89 2.99 33.30
CA LYS A 503 -8.48 2.89 32.89
C LYS A 503 -8.28 3.35 31.46
N THR A 504 -7.10 3.87 31.17
CA THR A 504 -6.73 4.35 29.85
C THR A 504 -5.72 3.41 29.20
N PHE A 505 -5.99 3.02 27.97
CA PHE A 505 -5.02 2.42 27.09
C PHE A 505 -4.57 3.46 26.05
N THR A 506 -3.30 3.86 26.16
CA THR A 506 -2.66 4.76 25.21
C THR A 506 -1.91 3.95 24.17
N TYR A 507 -2.24 4.17 22.90
CA TYR A 507 -1.58 3.50 21.78
C TYR A 507 -1.06 4.53 20.79
N ASN A 508 0.22 4.45 20.46
CA ASN A 508 0.80 5.25 19.38
C ASN A 508 1.43 4.34 18.33
N GLY A 509 0.97 4.40 17.09
CA GLY A 509 1.52 3.52 16.07
C GLY A 509 0.74 3.47 14.77
N SER A 510 0.89 2.36 14.07
CA SER A 510 0.23 2.03 12.80
C SER A 510 -0.49 0.71 12.97
N ILE A 511 -1.80 0.67 12.72
CA ILE A 511 -2.62 -0.55 12.77
C ILE A 511 -2.72 -1.12 11.37
N VAL A 512 -2.30 -2.37 11.18
CA VAL A 512 -2.34 -3.04 9.89
C VAL A 512 -3.09 -4.36 10.00
N GLY A 513 -4.30 -4.40 9.44
CA GLY A 513 -5.15 -5.60 9.35
C GLY A 513 -5.00 -6.26 7.98
N MET A 514 -4.16 -7.29 7.88
CA MET A 514 -3.83 -7.88 6.57
C MET A 514 -4.55 -9.20 6.26
N PHE A 515 -5.03 -9.88 7.28
CA PHE A 515 -5.55 -11.23 7.16
C PHE A 515 -6.54 -11.57 8.26
N SER A 516 -7.24 -12.69 8.09
CA SER A 516 -7.99 -13.30 9.20
C SER A 516 -7.04 -14.12 10.07
N SER A 517 -7.19 -14.02 11.38
CA SER A 517 -6.48 -14.87 12.34
C SER A 517 -6.88 -16.33 12.12
N GLN A 518 -5.89 -17.22 12.12
CA GLN A 518 -6.02 -18.66 11.95
C GLN A 518 -5.90 -19.43 13.28
N ILE A 519 -5.32 -18.82 14.31
CA ILE A 519 -5.16 -19.47 15.63
C ILE A 519 -6.16 -18.91 16.64
N ALA A 520 -6.08 -17.61 16.96
CA ALA A 520 -7.00 -16.97 17.91
C ALA A 520 -8.29 -16.52 17.20
N THR A 521 -9.16 -17.49 16.92
CA THR A 521 -10.37 -17.33 16.09
C THR A 521 -11.64 -16.97 16.87
N GLY A 522 -11.54 -16.82 18.19
CA GLY A 522 -12.67 -16.46 19.05
C GLY A 522 -13.31 -15.12 18.66
N PRO A 523 -14.64 -15.07 18.46
CA PRO A 523 -15.32 -13.84 18.05
C PRO A 523 -15.26 -12.76 19.14
N TRP A 524 -15.46 -11.51 18.74
CA TRP A 524 -15.63 -10.41 19.69
C TRP A 524 -17.02 -10.48 20.37
N GLY A 525 -17.15 -9.87 21.56
CA GLY A 525 -18.44 -9.72 22.26
C GLY A 525 -18.76 -10.75 23.34
N GLY A 526 -17.82 -11.66 23.66
CA GLY A 526 -17.97 -12.64 24.74
C GLY A 526 -18.16 -12.00 26.13
N SER A 527 -19.12 -12.53 26.91
CA SER A 527 -19.36 -12.08 28.28
C SER A 527 -18.18 -12.39 29.20
N GLY A 528 -17.84 -11.45 30.08
CA GLY A 528 -16.80 -11.65 31.08
C GLY A 528 -15.38 -11.69 30.51
N VAL A 529 -15.15 -11.41 29.24
CA VAL A 529 -13.80 -11.38 28.63
C VAL A 529 -13.04 -10.13 29.07
N TYR A 530 -13.60 -8.95 28.77
CA TYR A 530 -13.08 -7.63 29.15
C TYR A 530 -14.20 -6.59 29.14
N ASN A 531 -13.95 -5.39 29.65
CA ASN A 531 -14.70 -4.19 29.28
C ASN A 531 -13.73 -3.15 28.69
N PRO A 532 -14.18 -2.28 27.77
CA PRO A 532 -13.26 -1.45 27.00
C PRO A 532 -12.56 -0.39 27.86
N PRO A 533 -11.28 -0.07 27.55
CA PRO A 533 -10.59 1.08 28.14
C PRO A 533 -11.07 2.41 27.56
N ASN A 534 -10.71 3.50 28.23
CA ASN A 534 -10.60 4.79 27.57
C ASN A 534 -9.46 4.70 26.53
N ARG A 535 -9.77 4.90 25.25
CA ARG A 535 -8.80 4.80 24.16
C ARG A 535 -8.17 6.15 23.89
N ASN A 536 -6.86 6.24 24.08
CA ASN A 536 -6.06 7.40 23.69
C ASN A 536 -5.13 6.98 22.55
N TRP A 537 -5.64 6.99 21.32
CA TRP A 537 -4.94 6.47 20.16
C TRP A 537 -4.40 7.60 19.30
N ALA A 538 -3.17 7.47 18.82
CA ALA A 538 -2.60 8.37 17.84
C ALA A 538 -1.68 7.63 16.87
N PHE A 539 -1.49 8.22 15.69
CA PHE A 539 -0.46 7.81 14.75
C PHE A 539 0.93 8.22 15.26
N ASP A 540 1.91 7.32 15.14
CA ASP A 540 3.30 7.66 15.43
C ASP A 540 3.96 8.36 14.24
N GLN A 541 4.15 9.67 14.37
CA GLN A 541 4.77 10.53 13.36
C GLN A 541 6.22 10.15 13.02
N ASN A 542 6.89 9.37 13.88
CA ASN A 542 8.22 8.86 13.57
C ASN A 542 8.25 7.98 12.31
N PHE A 543 7.16 7.30 11.98
CA PHE A 543 7.10 6.42 10.80
C PHE A 543 7.16 7.18 9.46
N MET A 544 7.07 8.51 9.48
CA MET A 544 7.34 9.35 8.31
C MET A 544 8.84 9.48 8.00
N ASN A 545 9.72 9.14 8.95
CA ASN A 545 11.17 9.23 8.80
C ASN A 545 11.78 7.85 8.54
N ALA A 546 12.50 7.71 7.43
CA ALA A 546 13.16 6.46 7.03
C ALA A 546 14.05 5.85 8.13
N SER A 547 14.78 6.67 8.91
CA SER A 547 15.66 6.16 9.97
C SER A 547 14.93 5.71 11.23
N LYS A 548 13.62 5.99 11.31
CA LYS A 548 12.77 5.61 12.44
C LYS A 548 11.72 4.54 12.08
N LEU A 549 11.83 3.94 10.89
CA LEU A 549 11.00 2.79 10.51
C LEU A 549 11.46 1.53 11.24
N PRO A 550 10.53 0.71 11.77
CA PRO A 550 10.87 -0.57 12.38
C PRO A 550 11.69 -1.49 11.45
N PRO A 551 12.65 -2.26 11.98
CA PRO A 551 13.37 -3.27 11.21
C PRO A 551 12.41 -4.23 10.49
N GLY A 552 12.63 -4.48 9.20
CA GLY A 552 11.75 -5.36 8.42
C GLY A 552 10.39 -4.76 8.03
N THR A 553 10.21 -3.44 8.14
CA THR A 553 8.99 -2.72 7.69
C THR A 553 8.55 -3.18 6.29
N PRO A 554 7.30 -3.62 6.11
CA PRO A 554 6.79 -3.97 4.79
C PRO A 554 6.74 -2.75 3.86
N MET A 555 7.08 -2.99 2.60
CA MET A 555 7.11 -1.95 1.57
C MET A 555 6.11 -2.32 0.48
N ILE A 556 5.06 -1.52 0.32
CA ILE A 556 4.12 -1.65 -0.81
C ILE A 556 4.74 -1.02 -2.05
N ARG A 557 4.46 -1.58 -3.22
CA ARG A 557 4.99 -1.08 -4.50
C ARG A 557 3.90 -0.34 -5.26
N ALA A 558 4.18 0.91 -5.64
CA ALA A 558 3.26 1.75 -6.38
C ALA A 558 3.94 2.36 -7.62
N ILE A 559 3.12 2.55 -8.67
CA ILE A 559 3.49 3.38 -9.82
C ILE A 559 2.56 4.56 -9.86
N ILE A 560 3.18 5.74 -9.86
CA ILE A 560 2.53 7.03 -9.70
C ILE A 560 2.69 7.73 -11.03
N ARG A 561 1.57 8.08 -11.68
CA ARG A 561 1.59 8.89 -12.89
C ARG A 561 1.73 10.34 -12.48
N ALA A 562 2.81 11.00 -12.91
CA ALA A 562 3.13 12.37 -12.51
C ALA A 562 2.65 13.39 -13.54
N CYS A 563 3.04 13.23 -14.81
CA CYS A 563 2.61 14.12 -15.88
C CYS A 563 2.29 13.36 -17.18
N TRP A 564 1.36 13.91 -17.95
CA TRP A 564 1.05 13.52 -19.32
C TRP A 564 0.99 14.78 -20.17
N ALA A 565 1.61 14.76 -21.36
CA ALA A 565 1.55 15.88 -22.29
C ALA A 565 1.74 15.44 -23.74
N LEU A 566 1.02 16.10 -24.65
CA LEU A 566 1.44 16.18 -26.05
C LEU A 566 2.66 17.09 -26.14
N VAL A 567 3.72 16.62 -26.79
CA VAL A 567 4.98 17.36 -26.93
C VAL A 567 5.30 17.61 -28.40
N ALA A 568 6.16 18.60 -28.64
CA ALA A 568 6.69 18.85 -29.96
C ALA A 568 7.46 17.62 -30.46
N PRO A 569 7.36 17.29 -31.76
CA PRO A 569 8.10 16.17 -32.31
C PRO A 569 9.61 16.37 -32.15
N ASN A 570 10.33 15.28 -31.98
CA ASN A 570 11.78 15.24 -31.77
C ASN A 570 12.26 16.04 -30.55
N THR A 571 11.47 16.07 -29.48
CA THR A 571 11.87 16.63 -28.19
C THR A 571 11.69 15.60 -27.07
N THR A 572 12.62 15.56 -26.13
CA THR A 572 12.57 14.69 -24.94
C THR A 572 12.34 15.48 -23.64
N SER A 573 12.20 16.80 -23.73
CA SER A 573 12.04 17.74 -22.61
C SER A 573 10.63 17.83 -22.08
#